data_AF-A0A1M6V573-F1
#
_entry.id   AF-A0A1M6V573-F1
#
_cell.length_a   1.000
_cell.length_b   1.000
_cell.length_c   1.000
_cell.angle_alpha   90.00
_cell.angle_beta   90.00
_cell.angle_gamma   90.00
#
_symmetry.space_group_name_H-M   'P 1'
#
loop_
_entity.id
_entity.type
_entity.pdbx_description
1 polymer ?
#
loop_
_entity_poly.entity_id
_entity_poly.type
_entity_poly.pdbx_seq_one_letter_code
_entity_poly.pdbx_strand_id
1 'polypeptide(L)'
;MKNSILLFLFFAVISFGNSLNAQKITDGQTLEVNGMSVTFNITNKESIEAGGKPYDRYKVSATVKNTSDKSYNIRLSSFPQIVSNIGLVELDCINATGAKLTSKKIELKMKAQIINVTYSAYDKSGKFTNGMIPVTGSYYFDAGDTISDHAIFIVPQGQAPDVTVRSLK
;
A
#
# COMPACT_ATOMS: atom_id res chain seq x y z
N MET A 1 -12.45 31.56 40.48
CA MET A 1 -11.76 30.26 40.25
C MET A 1 -12.51 29.28 39.34
N LYS A 2 -13.80 29.48 38.99
CA LYS A 2 -14.56 28.54 38.13
C LYS A 2 -14.25 28.68 36.61
N ASN A 3 -13.88 29.86 36.13
CA ASN A 3 -13.63 30.09 34.69
C ASN A 3 -12.27 29.58 34.19
N SER A 4 -11.34 29.26 35.09
CA SER A 4 -9.99 28.83 34.71
C SER A 4 -9.90 27.33 34.38
N ILE A 5 -10.81 26.53 34.95
CA ILE A 5 -10.91 25.08 34.69
C ILE A 5 -11.49 24.82 33.29
N LEU A 6 -12.44 25.65 32.84
CA LEU A 6 -13.04 25.53 31.51
C LEU A 6 -12.03 25.80 30.39
N LEU A 7 -11.11 26.75 30.62
CA LEU A 7 -10.05 27.11 29.68
C LEU A 7 -9.00 25.98 29.54
N PHE A 8 -8.70 25.30 30.64
CA PHE A 8 -7.77 24.16 30.67
C PHE A 8 -8.34 22.93 29.95
N LEU A 9 -9.64 22.67 30.11
CA LEU A 9 -10.36 21.62 29.37
C LEU A 9 -10.40 21.91 27.87
N PHE A 10 -10.52 23.19 27.46
CA PHE A 10 -10.52 23.56 26.04
C PHE A 10 -9.15 23.37 25.38
N PHE A 11 -8.04 23.66 26.08
CA PHE A 11 -6.69 23.37 25.58
C PHE A 11 -6.37 21.88 25.50
N ALA A 12 -6.85 21.08 26.45
CA ALA A 12 -6.66 19.62 26.43
C ALA A 12 -7.35 18.95 25.23
N VAL A 13 -8.51 19.45 24.79
CA VAL A 13 -9.24 18.90 23.63
C VAL A 13 -8.52 19.19 22.30
N ILE A 14 -7.78 20.29 22.20
CA ILE A 14 -7.07 20.68 20.96
C ILE A 14 -5.79 19.85 20.76
N SER A 15 -5.17 19.35 21.84
CA SER A 15 -3.93 18.54 21.75
C SER A 15 -4.14 17.09 21.32
N PHE A 16 -5.37 16.58 21.25
CA PHE A 16 -5.70 15.24 20.76
C PHE A 16 -6.18 15.21 19.30
N GLY A 17 -5.87 16.26 18.53
CA GLY A 17 -5.93 16.22 17.08
C GLY A 17 -4.88 15.26 16.53
N ASN A 18 -5.15 13.94 16.58
CA ASN A 18 -4.35 12.92 15.92
C ASN A 18 -4.22 13.30 14.46
N SER A 19 -3.08 13.88 14.13
CA SER A 19 -2.82 14.34 12.79
C SER A 19 -2.43 13.11 11.98
N LEU A 20 -3.40 12.60 11.20
CA LEU A 20 -3.19 11.67 10.09
C LEU A 20 -2.37 12.39 9.00
N ASN A 21 -1.14 12.75 9.32
CA ASN A 21 -0.22 13.37 8.37
C ASN A 21 0.63 12.28 7.72
N ALA A 22 0.83 12.39 6.41
CA ALA A 22 1.82 11.60 5.72
C ALA A 22 3.20 11.86 6.36
N GLN A 23 3.94 10.81 6.66
CA GLN A 23 5.25 10.87 7.31
C GLN A 23 6.35 10.73 6.26
N LYS A 24 7.40 11.56 6.30
CA LYS A 24 8.54 11.40 5.39
C LYS A 24 9.31 10.12 5.73
N ILE A 25 9.70 9.37 4.69
CA ILE A 25 10.54 8.18 4.81
C ILE A 25 11.73 8.28 3.85
N THR A 26 12.91 7.91 4.31
CA THR A 26 14.13 7.88 3.50
C THR A 26 14.54 6.45 3.18
N ASP A 27 15.51 6.31 2.27
CA ASP A 27 16.11 5.02 1.94
C ASP A 27 16.65 4.29 3.18
N GLY A 28 16.34 3.00 3.31
CA GLY A 28 16.71 2.14 4.43
C GLY A 28 15.91 2.38 5.73
N GLN A 29 15.02 3.38 5.76
CA GLN A 29 14.27 3.72 6.95
C GLN A 29 13.07 2.78 7.13
N THR A 30 12.73 2.52 8.41
CA THR A 30 11.48 1.89 8.81
C THR A 30 10.69 2.83 9.72
N LEU A 31 9.38 2.92 9.49
CA LEU A 31 8.44 3.75 10.25
C LEU A 31 7.29 2.90 10.78
N GLU A 32 6.85 3.18 12.01
CA GLU A 32 5.64 2.58 12.56
C GLU A 32 4.42 3.46 12.26
N VAL A 33 3.43 2.89 11.58
CA VAL A 33 2.19 3.56 11.16
C VAL A 33 1.01 2.67 11.53
N ASN A 34 0.21 3.05 12.52
CA ASN A 34 -1.02 2.35 12.94
C ASN A 34 -0.83 0.85 13.23
N GLY A 35 0.28 0.46 13.88
CA GLY A 35 0.58 -0.95 14.17
C GLY A 35 1.10 -1.73 12.96
N MET A 36 1.62 -1.00 11.96
CA MET A 36 2.29 -1.56 10.80
C MET A 36 3.69 -0.95 10.68
N SER A 37 4.69 -1.81 10.52
CA SER A 37 6.08 -1.41 10.28
C SER A 37 6.32 -1.29 8.78
N VAL A 38 6.58 -0.08 8.30
CA VAL A 38 6.74 0.24 6.88
C VAL A 38 8.20 0.54 6.58
N THR A 39 8.82 -0.24 5.71
CA THR A 39 10.21 -0.06 5.26
C THR A 39 10.24 0.39 3.81
N PHE A 40 11.10 1.35 3.48
CA PHE A 40 11.35 1.81 2.12
C PHE A 40 12.82 1.67 1.75
N ASN A 41 13.12 1.15 0.56
CA ASN A 41 14.49 1.03 0.07
C ASN A 41 14.60 1.45 -1.39
N ILE A 42 15.74 2.05 -1.73
CA ILE A 42 16.21 2.23 -3.09
C ILE A 42 17.09 1.03 -3.44
N THR A 43 16.67 0.23 -4.42
CA THR A 43 17.37 -0.99 -4.81
C THR A 43 18.31 -0.77 -6.00
N ASN A 44 18.08 0.27 -6.80
CA ASN A 44 18.95 0.64 -7.91
C ASN A 44 18.75 2.12 -8.30
N LYS A 45 19.79 2.74 -8.84
CA LYS A 45 19.79 4.09 -9.45
C LYS A 45 20.44 4.03 -10.82
N GLU A 46 19.77 4.58 -11.82
CA GLU A 46 20.25 4.72 -13.19
C GLU A 46 20.00 6.17 -13.66
N SER A 47 20.95 6.83 -14.32
CA SER A 47 20.69 8.11 -15.01
C SER A 47 20.25 7.83 -16.44
N ILE A 48 19.16 8.46 -16.87
CA ILE A 48 18.53 8.24 -18.17
C ILE A 48 18.20 9.57 -18.85
N GLU A 49 17.95 9.53 -20.16
CA GLU A 49 17.43 10.67 -20.92
C GLU A 49 16.06 10.32 -21.49
N ALA A 50 15.07 11.20 -21.31
CA ALA A 50 13.72 11.01 -21.83
C ALA A 50 13.19 12.32 -22.43
N GLY A 51 12.87 12.32 -23.73
CA GLY A 51 12.40 13.52 -24.42
C GLY A 51 13.44 14.65 -24.44
N GLY A 52 14.73 14.31 -24.54
CA GLY A 52 15.85 15.27 -24.57
C GLY A 52 16.19 15.92 -23.23
N LYS A 53 15.64 15.40 -22.11
CA LYS A 53 15.92 15.88 -20.75
C LYS A 53 16.52 14.75 -19.91
N PRO A 54 17.57 15.04 -19.11
CA PRO A 54 18.15 14.03 -18.23
C PRO A 54 17.33 13.87 -16.94
N TYR A 55 17.24 12.64 -16.46
CA TYR A 55 16.57 12.25 -15.23
C TYR A 55 17.35 11.18 -14.47
N ASP A 56 17.06 11.04 -13.17
CA ASP A 56 17.48 9.88 -12.40
C ASP A 56 16.29 8.93 -12.20
N ARG A 57 16.49 7.67 -12.56
CA ARG A 57 15.55 6.56 -12.44
C ARG A 57 15.95 5.70 -11.24
N TYR A 58 15.03 5.55 -10.30
CA TYR A 58 15.19 4.75 -9.10
C TYR A 58 14.29 3.52 -9.15
N LYS A 59 14.85 2.33 -9.00
CA LYS A 59 14.09 1.14 -8.63
C LYS A 59 13.98 1.13 -7.12
N VAL A 60 12.77 0.99 -6.62
CA VAL A 60 12.47 1.09 -5.20
C VAL A 60 11.66 -0.12 -4.74
N SER A 61 11.77 -0.46 -3.46
CA SER A 61 10.93 -1.44 -2.80
C SER A 61 10.30 -0.82 -1.57
N ALA A 62 9.07 -1.22 -1.28
CA ALA A 62 8.41 -0.93 -0.03
C ALA A 62 7.92 -2.24 0.59
N THR A 63 7.92 -2.30 1.91
CA THR A 63 7.46 -3.45 2.68
C THR A 63 6.63 -2.98 3.84
N VAL A 64 5.54 -3.67 4.14
CA VAL A 64 4.72 -3.44 5.33
C VAL A 64 4.59 -4.74 6.10
N LYS A 65 4.90 -4.70 7.39
CA LYS A 65 4.74 -5.81 8.33
C LYS A 65 3.67 -5.46 9.35
N ASN A 66 2.72 -6.36 9.60
CA ASN A 66 1.75 -6.19 10.67
C ASN A 66 2.45 -6.44 12.01
N THR A 67 2.69 -5.38 12.78
CA THR A 67 3.30 -5.45 14.12
C THR A 67 2.25 -5.42 15.23
N SER A 68 0.97 -5.30 14.87
CA SER A 68 -0.15 -5.39 15.79
C SER A 68 -0.64 -6.82 15.99
N ASP A 69 -1.43 -7.03 17.05
CA ASP A 69 -2.14 -8.29 17.31
C ASP A 69 -3.46 -8.41 16.52
N LYS A 70 -3.76 -7.45 15.62
CA LYS A 70 -5.01 -7.39 14.87
C LYS A 70 -4.82 -7.90 13.44
N SER A 71 -5.68 -8.82 13.01
CA SER A 71 -5.80 -9.18 11.60
C SER A 71 -6.70 -8.19 10.85
N TYR A 72 -6.32 -7.84 9.63
CA TYR A 72 -7.17 -7.11 8.69
C TYR A 72 -7.70 -8.10 7.66
N ASN A 73 -9.02 -8.21 7.53
CA ASN A 73 -9.62 -9.12 6.56
C ASN A 73 -10.89 -8.53 5.92
N ILE A 74 -11.10 -8.87 4.64
CA ILE A 74 -12.32 -8.58 3.90
C ILE A 74 -12.80 -9.88 3.27
N ARG A 75 -13.92 -10.41 3.76
CA ARG A 75 -14.58 -11.58 3.17
C ARG A 75 -15.47 -11.14 2.02
N LEU A 76 -15.39 -11.85 0.89
CA LEU A 76 -16.29 -11.63 -0.24
C LEU A 76 -17.60 -12.41 -0.05
N SER A 77 -18.72 -11.78 -0.41
CA SER A 77 -20.04 -12.41 -0.37
C SER A 77 -20.37 -13.18 -1.65
N SER A 78 -19.72 -12.82 -2.77
CA SER A 78 -19.94 -13.41 -4.09
C SER A 78 -18.69 -13.29 -4.96
N PHE A 79 -18.65 -14.05 -6.04
CA PHE A 79 -17.61 -13.93 -7.06
C PHE A 79 -18.23 -13.82 -8.45
N PRO A 80 -17.83 -12.83 -9.28
CA PRO A 80 -16.86 -11.77 -8.97
C PRO A 80 -17.47 -10.67 -8.07
N GLN A 81 -16.68 -10.12 -7.14
CA GLN A 81 -17.02 -8.92 -6.36
C GLN A 81 -15.85 -7.93 -6.44
N ILE A 82 -16.15 -6.68 -6.79
CA ILE A 82 -15.15 -5.61 -6.83
C ILE A 82 -15.01 -5.02 -5.43
N VAL A 83 -13.78 -5.01 -4.91
CA VAL A 83 -13.44 -4.41 -3.61
C VAL A 83 -12.32 -3.40 -3.81
N SER A 84 -12.56 -2.15 -3.41
CA SER A 84 -11.64 -1.02 -3.63
C SER A 84 -10.81 -0.65 -2.39
N ASN A 85 -11.18 -1.08 -1.19
CA ASN A 85 -10.57 -0.68 0.08
C ASN A 85 -9.57 -1.69 0.64
N ILE A 86 -8.79 -2.34 -0.26
CA ILE A 86 -7.80 -3.35 0.11
C ILE A 86 -6.40 -2.81 0.42
N GLY A 87 -6.17 -1.51 0.21
CA GLY A 87 -4.93 -0.82 0.55
C GLY A 87 -4.69 -0.74 2.06
N LEU A 88 -3.44 -0.91 2.47
CA LEU A 88 -2.98 -0.83 3.85
C LEU A 88 -2.19 0.47 4.08
N VAL A 89 -1.23 0.71 3.21
CA VAL A 89 -0.32 1.86 3.27
C VAL A 89 -0.04 2.33 1.84
N GLU A 90 0.03 3.64 1.66
CA GLU A 90 0.49 4.26 0.42
C GLU A 90 1.78 5.03 0.66
N LEU A 91 2.75 4.84 -0.24
CA LEU A 91 3.99 5.60 -0.31
C LEU A 91 3.94 6.48 -1.56
N ASP A 92 3.98 7.79 -1.40
CA ASP A 92 3.94 8.76 -2.49
C ASP A 92 5.30 9.46 -2.62
N CYS A 93 5.85 9.43 -3.83
CA CYS A 93 7.05 10.17 -4.20
C CYS A 93 6.66 11.52 -4.82
N ILE A 94 6.83 12.60 -4.06
CA ILE A 94 6.33 13.94 -4.37
C ILE A 94 7.00 14.51 -5.63
N ASN A 95 8.31 14.31 -5.77
CA ASN A 95 9.09 14.80 -6.90
C ASN A 95 9.16 13.81 -8.06
N ALA A 96 8.40 12.70 -8.02
CA ALA A 96 8.30 11.80 -9.16
C ALA A 96 7.53 12.46 -10.32
N THR A 97 8.13 12.41 -11.51
CA THR A 97 7.58 12.98 -12.74
C THR A 97 6.34 12.23 -13.22
N GLY A 98 6.28 10.90 -13.00
CA GLY A 98 5.21 10.04 -13.51
C GLY A 98 5.28 9.87 -15.03
N ALA A 99 6.49 9.88 -15.60
CA ALA A 99 6.72 9.61 -17.00
C ALA A 99 6.23 8.20 -17.39
N LYS A 100 6.09 7.94 -18.70
CA LYS A 100 5.51 6.70 -19.24
C LYS A 100 6.14 5.44 -18.60
N LEU A 101 5.27 4.51 -18.16
CA LEU A 101 5.64 3.25 -17.49
C LEU A 101 6.39 3.41 -16.15
N THR A 102 6.25 4.56 -15.48
CA THR A 102 6.79 4.78 -14.13
C THR A 102 5.71 5.25 -13.18
N SER A 103 5.91 4.97 -11.89
CA SER A 103 4.94 5.28 -10.85
C SER A 103 5.32 6.57 -10.14
N LYS A 104 4.33 7.20 -9.51
CA LYS A 104 4.57 8.21 -8.46
C LYS A 104 4.36 7.65 -7.06
N LYS A 105 3.83 6.43 -6.97
CA LYS A 105 3.43 5.84 -5.71
C LYS A 105 3.54 4.32 -5.69
N ILE A 106 3.60 3.76 -4.49
CA ILE A 106 3.50 2.34 -4.19
C ILE A 106 2.33 2.19 -3.21
N GLU A 107 1.40 1.29 -3.49
CA GLU A 107 0.28 1.00 -2.59
C GLU A 107 0.38 -0.45 -2.15
N LEU A 108 0.69 -0.67 -0.87
CA LEU A 108 0.79 -2.00 -0.28
C LEU A 108 -0.62 -2.46 0.10
N LYS A 109 -1.05 -3.59 -0.47
CA LYS A 109 -2.44 -4.09 -0.41
C LYS A 109 -2.49 -5.46 0.25
N MET A 110 -3.60 -5.73 0.95
CA MET A 110 -3.88 -7.06 1.51
C MET A 110 -3.76 -8.17 0.45
N LYS A 111 -3.32 -9.36 0.89
CA LYS A 111 -3.16 -10.54 0.05
C LYS A 111 -4.54 -11.09 -0.32
N ALA A 112 -4.74 -11.48 -1.57
CA ALA A 112 -5.94 -12.19 -1.99
C ALA A 112 -5.86 -13.66 -1.57
N GLN A 113 -6.91 -14.17 -0.93
CA GLN A 113 -7.10 -15.61 -0.71
C GLN A 113 -7.79 -16.21 -1.93
N ILE A 114 -7.05 -17.05 -2.66
CA ILE A 114 -7.58 -17.79 -3.82
C ILE A 114 -8.02 -19.19 -3.39
N ILE A 115 -9.25 -19.53 -3.74
CA ILE A 115 -9.87 -20.82 -3.49
C ILE A 115 -10.16 -21.47 -4.85
N ASN A 116 -9.67 -22.69 -5.06
CA ASN A 116 -9.94 -23.44 -6.28
C ASN A 116 -11.28 -24.17 -6.13
N VAL A 117 -12.27 -23.76 -6.91
CA VAL A 117 -13.62 -24.34 -6.89
C VAL A 117 -13.78 -25.30 -8.06
N THR A 118 -14.24 -26.52 -7.78
CA THR A 118 -14.65 -27.47 -8.82
C THR A 118 -16.06 -27.16 -9.27
N TYR A 119 -16.26 -27.02 -10.58
CA TYR A 119 -17.58 -26.87 -11.18
C TYR A 119 -17.78 -27.97 -12.22
N SER A 120 -19.03 -28.42 -12.36
CA SER A 120 -19.38 -29.40 -13.39
C SER A 120 -20.12 -28.70 -14.52
N ALA A 121 -19.71 -28.95 -15.76
CA ALA A 121 -20.32 -28.39 -16.95
C ALA A 121 -20.27 -29.38 -18.11
N TYR A 122 -21.17 -29.21 -19.06
CA TYR A 122 -21.11 -29.91 -20.33
C TYR A 122 -20.07 -29.24 -21.23
N ASP A 123 -19.19 -30.04 -21.82
CA ASP A 123 -18.28 -29.57 -22.86
C ASP A 123 -19.01 -29.35 -24.19
N LYS A 124 -18.30 -28.88 -25.22
CA LYS A 124 -18.86 -28.64 -26.56
C LYS A 124 -19.40 -29.92 -27.23
N SER A 125 -19.02 -31.10 -26.76
CA SER A 125 -19.50 -32.40 -27.24
C SER A 125 -20.71 -32.91 -26.47
N GLY A 126 -21.19 -32.18 -25.46
CA GLY A 126 -22.30 -32.59 -24.61
C GLY A 126 -21.91 -33.59 -23.53
N LYS A 127 -20.60 -33.81 -23.29
CA LYS A 127 -20.13 -34.68 -22.21
C LYS A 127 -20.06 -33.91 -20.90
N PHE A 128 -20.57 -34.50 -19.83
CA PHE A 128 -20.45 -33.94 -18.48
C PHE A 128 -19.00 -34.04 -18.00
N THR A 129 -18.41 -32.91 -17.64
CA THR A 129 -17.01 -32.80 -17.22
C THR A 129 -16.88 -31.89 -16.01
N ASN A 130 -15.81 -32.07 -15.24
CA ASN A 130 -15.45 -31.21 -14.13
C ASN A 130 -14.31 -30.29 -14.54
N GLY A 131 -14.48 -28.99 -14.29
CA GLY A 131 -13.45 -27.97 -14.40
C GLY A 131 -13.08 -27.41 -13.03
N MET A 132 -11.98 -26.67 -12.98
CA MET A 132 -11.54 -25.95 -11.78
C MET A 132 -11.41 -24.47 -12.12
N ILE A 133 -11.96 -23.60 -11.27
CA ILE A 133 -11.85 -22.15 -11.42
C ILE A 133 -11.26 -21.55 -10.14
N PRO A 134 -10.19 -20.73 -10.24
CA PRO A 134 -9.69 -19.97 -9.10
C PRO A 134 -10.65 -18.83 -8.78
N VAL A 135 -11.11 -18.78 -7.53
CA VAL A 135 -12.05 -17.79 -7.01
C VAL A 135 -11.39 -17.04 -5.86
N THR A 136 -11.40 -15.71 -5.90
CA THR A 136 -11.02 -14.91 -4.74
C THR A 136 -12.13 -15.02 -3.68
N GLY A 137 -11.80 -15.53 -2.50
CA GLY A 137 -12.75 -15.66 -1.38
C GLY A 137 -12.64 -14.53 -0.35
N SER A 138 -11.44 -13.99 -0.16
CA SER A 138 -11.18 -12.92 0.79
C SER A 138 -9.91 -12.15 0.45
N TYR A 139 -9.69 -11.04 1.15
CA TYR A 139 -8.41 -10.37 1.28
C TYR A 139 -7.99 -10.37 2.74
N TYR A 140 -6.70 -10.55 3.04
CA TYR A 140 -6.20 -10.64 4.40
C TYR A 140 -4.81 -10.03 4.59
N PHE A 141 -4.51 -9.66 5.83
CA PHE A 141 -3.22 -9.25 6.35
C PHE A 141 -3.20 -9.54 7.86
N ASP A 142 -2.66 -10.69 8.22
CA ASP A 142 -2.70 -11.20 9.60
C ASP A 142 -1.57 -10.66 10.47
N ALA A 143 -1.66 -10.87 11.79
CA ALA A 143 -0.57 -10.48 12.70
C ALA A 143 0.75 -11.16 12.29
N GLY A 144 1.82 -10.38 12.17
CA GLY A 144 3.13 -10.85 11.71
C GLY A 144 3.28 -11.00 10.18
N ASP A 145 2.21 -10.87 9.39
CA ASP A 145 2.32 -10.91 7.93
C ASP A 145 3.21 -9.78 7.42
N THR A 146 3.86 -10.05 6.30
CA THR A 146 4.62 -9.06 5.54
C THR A 146 4.17 -9.04 4.08
N ILE A 147 4.00 -7.84 3.53
CA ILE A 147 3.66 -7.57 2.13
C ILE A 147 4.72 -6.64 1.56
N SER A 148 5.16 -6.91 0.33
CA SER A 148 6.16 -6.11 -0.37
C SER A 148 5.70 -5.78 -1.78
N ASP A 149 6.10 -4.63 -2.29
CA ASP A 149 5.91 -4.25 -3.68
C ASP A 149 7.09 -3.38 -4.16
N HIS A 150 7.19 -3.22 -5.47
CA HIS A 150 8.26 -2.50 -6.15
C HIS A 150 7.70 -1.47 -7.12
N ALA A 151 8.44 -0.38 -7.30
CA ALA A 151 8.13 0.60 -8.33
C ALA A 151 9.39 1.17 -8.96
N ILE A 152 9.17 1.90 -10.05
CA ILE A 152 10.18 2.74 -10.67
C ILE A 152 9.73 4.19 -10.49
N PHE A 153 10.57 5.00 -9.85
CA PHE A 153 10.39 6.44 -9.75
C PHE A 153 11.38 7.13 -10.69
N ILE A 154 10.91 8.12 -11.45
CA ILE A 154 11.76 9.02 -12.23
C ILE A 154 11.65 10.41 -11.63
N VAL A 155 12.77 10.97 -11.20
CA VAL A 155 12.88 12.31 -10.62
C VAL A 155 13.86 13.15 -11.45
N PRO A 156 13.85 14.49 -11.32
CA PRO A 156 14.86 15.33 -11.97
C PRO A 156 16.28 14.88 -11.63
N GLN A 157 17.19 14.96 -12.61
CA GLN A 157 18.58 14.54 -12.41
C GLN A 157 19.21 15.21 -11.19
N GLY A 158 19.92 14.43 -10.36
CA GLY A 158 20.57 14.94 -9.15
C GLY A 158 19.66 15.02 -7.92
N GLN A 159 18.36 14.74 -8.06
CA GLN A 159 17.44 14.64 -6.92
C GLN A 159 17.31 13.19 -6.43
N ALA A 160 17.08 13.03 -5.13
CA ALA A 160 16.64 11.77 -4.53
C ALA A 160 15.10 11.71 -4.48
N PRO A 161 14.49 10.52 -4.44
CA PRO A 161 13.05 10.37 -4.20
C PRO A 161 12.62 11.05 -2.89
N ASP A 162 11.68 12.00 -2.95
CA ASP A 162 11.05 12.61 -1.77
C ASP A 162 9.77 11.84 -1.43
N VAL A 163 9.88 10.86 -0.54
CA VAL A 163 8.83 9.87 -0.28
C VAL A 163 8.11 10.15 1.04
N THR A 164 6.79 10.05 1.02
CA THR A 164 5.94 10.11 2.20
C THR A 164 5.09 8.86 2.32
N VAL A 165 4.77 8.47 3.55
CA VAL A 165 3.99 7.28 3.91
C VAL A 165 2.71 7.72 4.58
N ARG A 166 1.57 7.15 4.17
CA ARG A 166 0.28 7.36 4.84
C ARG A 166 -0.46 6.05 5.07
N SER A 167 -1.12 5.94 6.22
CA SER A 167 -2.04 4.83 6.48
C SER A 167 -3.29 4.96 5.61
N LEU A 168 -3.79 3.82 5.12
CA LEU A 168 -5.11 3.69 4.51
C LEU A 168 -6.09 2.94 5.44
N LYS A 169 -5.64 2.60 6.66
CA LYS A 169 -6.40 1.92 7.73
C LYS A 169 -6.37 2.67 9.05
#